data_AF-A0A7S0Z8K6-F1
#
_entry.id   AF-A0A7S0Z8K6-F1
#
_cell.length_a   1.000
_cell.length_b   1.000
_cell.length_c   1.000
_cell.angle_alpha   90.00
_cell.angle_beta   90.00
_cell.angle_gamma   90.00
#
_symmetry.space_group_name_H-M   'P 1'
#
loop_
_entity.id
_entity.type
_entity.pdbx_description
1 polymer ?
#
loop_
_entity_poly.entity_id
_entity_poly.type
_entity_poly.pdbx_seq_one_letter_code
_entity_poly.pdbx_strand_id
1 'polypeptide(L)'
;KWTCSSVIKRLGLEINDEDSIFYWAAKNDIPCYCPALTDGSIGDMLYFHSYKNPGLVIDVVADVRAMNDESIKVQRPKKTGIIILGGGVAKHHICNSNLMRNGADFAVFVNTAQEFDGSDSGARPDEAVSWGKITMDAKPVKCYVDATIAFPLIVAQTFKKNFVPRE
;
A
#
# COMPACT_ATOMS: atom_id res chain seq x y z
N LYS A 1 -13.96 17.38 0.39
CA LYS A 1 -14.48 16.16 1.07
C LYS A 1 -13.27 15.40 1.59
N TRP A 2 -13.29 14.90 2.82
CA TRP A 2 -12.19 14.10 3.36
C TRP A 2 -12.22 12.69 2.77
N THR A 3 -11.04 12.10 2.63
CA THR A 3 -10.77 10.72 2.24
C THR A 3 -9.69 10.18 3.19
N CYS A 4 -9.48 8.86 3.24
CA CYS A 4 -8.48 8.31 4.16
C CYS A 4 -7.09 8.87 3.87
N SER A 5 -6.70 8.95 2.60
CA SER A 5 -5.41 9.49 2.17
C SER A 5 -5.24 10.97 2.45
N SER A 6 -6.29 11.79 2.30
CA SER A 6 -6.22 13.22 2.64
C SER A 6 -6.16 13.47 4.15
N VAL A 7 -6.80 12.62 4.97
CA VAL A 7 -6.63 12.64 6.43
C VAL A 7 -5.19 12.28 6.79
N ILE A 8 -4.64 11.20 6.25
CA ILE A 8 -3.26 10.78 6.54
C ILE A 8 -2.25 11.84 6.10
N LYS A 9 -2.42 12.43 4.90
CA LYS A 9 -1.58 13.52 4.42
C LYS A 9 -1.64 14.74 5.35
N ARG A 10 -2.84 15.10 5.83
CA ARG A 10 -3.00 16.20 6.80
C ARG A 10 -2.26 15.89 8.11
N LEU A 11 -2.44 14.70 8.68
CA LEU A 11 -1.76 14.29 9.91
C LEU A 11 -0.22 14.28 9.74
N GLY A 12 0.28 13.87 8.57
CA GLY A 12 1.70 13.93 8.24
C GLY A 12 2.27 15.36 8.17
N LEU A 13 1.48 16.34 7.72
CA LEU A 13 1.87 17.75 7.77
C LEU A 13 1.80 18.33 9.20
N GLU A 14 0.80 17.92 9.98
CA GLU A 14 0.59 18.41 11.35
C GLU A 14 1.62 17.88 12.34
N ILE A 15 2.05 16.61 12.21
CA ILE A 15 3.06 16.02 13.11
C ILE A 15 4.41 16.73 12.99
N ASN A 16 4.75 17.21 11.78
CA ASN A 16 5.95 17.99 11.48
C ASN A 16 7.24 17.44 12.12
N ASP A 17 7.43 16.13 12.03
CA ASP A 17 8.52 15.37 12.64
C ASP A 17 9.21 14.50 11.58
N GLU A 18 10.53 14.66 11.43
CA GLU A 18 11.34 13.94 10.45
C GLU A 18 11.49 12.44 10.76
N ASP A 19 11.19 11.99 11.97
CA ASP A 19 11.17 10.57 12.31
C ASP A 19 9.88 9.87 11.82
N SER A 20 8.87 10.63 11.37
CA SER A 20 7.59 10.09 10.91
C SER A 20 7.59 9.76 9.41
N ILE A 21 7.18 8.54 9.06
CA ILE A 21 6.97 8.12 7.67
C ILE A 21 5.89 9.00 6.99
N PHE A 22 4.83 9.35 7.72
CA PHE A 22 3.73 10.15 7.14
C PHE A 22 4.12 11.61 6.92
N TYR A 23 5.08 12.15 7.68
CA TYR A 23 5.68 13.45 7.40
C TYR A 23 6.38 13.43 6.04
N TRP A 24 7.28 12.46 5.82
CA TRP A 24 7.99 12.34 4.55
C TRP A 24 7.07 12.02 3.38
N ALA A 25 6.05 11.17 3.58
CA ALA A 25 5.05 10.90 2.56
C ALA A 25 4.31 12.17 2.15
N ALA A 26 3.88 12.99 3.13
CA ALA A 26 3.19 14.24 2.85
C ALA A 26 4.11 15.29 2.18
N LYS A 27 5.36 15.41 2.61
CA LYS A 27 6.36 16.32 2.03
C LYS A 27 6.73 15.98 0.59
N ASN A 28 6.77 14.70 0.26
CA ASN A 28 7.12 14.21 -1.08
C ASN A 28 5.92 13.90 -1.98
N ASP A 29 4.70 14.31 -1.56
CA ASP A 29 3.44 14.06 -2.28
C ASP A 29 3.20 12.57 -2.61
N ILE A 30 3.59 11.69 -1.69
CA ILE A 30 3.35 10.24 -1.79
C ILE A 30 2.01 9.94 -1.09
N PRO A 31 0.98 9.48 -1.83
CA PRO A 31 -0.31 9.17 -1.21
C PRO A 31 -0.24 7.89 -0.36
N CYS A 32 -0.85 7.93 0.82
CA CYS A 32 -1.01 6.77 1.69
C CYS A 32 -2.49 6.36 1.74
N TYR A 33 -2.83 5.20 1.20
CA TYR A 33 -4.21 4.69 1.19
C TYR A 33 -4.46 3.73 2.35
N CYS A 34 -5.57 3.92 3.06
CA CYS A 34 -6.01 3.05 4.15
C CYS A 34 -7.54 2.93 4.14
N PRO A 35 -8.13 1.97 3.41
CA PRO A 35 -9.58 1.85 3.29
C PRO A 35 -10.28 1.59 4.64
N ALA A 36 -9.58 0.95 5.57
CA ALA A 36 -10.05 0.65 6.92
C ALA A 36 -9.46 1.61 7.97
N LEU A 37 -9.39 2.91 7.67
CA LEU A 37 -8.80 3.93 8.58
C LEU A 37 -9.46 3.96 9.97
N THR A 38 -10.71 3.54 10.07
CA THR A 38 -11.48 3.49 11.32
C THR A 38 -11.15 2.29 12.21
N ASP A 39 -10.41 1.30 11.71
CA ASP A 39 -10.06 0.08 12.46
C ASP A 39 -8.78 0.28 13.29
N GLY A 40 -8.86 1.11 14.33
CA GLY A 40 -7.75 1.40 15.23
C GLY A 40 -7.97 2.67 16.05
N SER A 41 -6.93 3.14 16.75
CA SER A 41 -7.02 4.28 17.67
C SER A 41 -7.50 5.59 17.01
N ILE A 42 -7.21 5.79 15.72
CA ILE A 42 -7.79 6.91 14.95
C ILE A 42 -9.32 6.80 14.92
N GLY A 43 -9.86 5.60 14.72
CA GLY A 43 -11.29 5.33 14.76
C GLY A 43 -11.94 5.70 16.08
N ASP A 44 -11.31 5.38 17.21
CA ASP A 44 -11.78 5.78 18.53
C ASP A 44 -11.87 7.31 18.66
N MET A 45 -10.84 8.02 18.19
CA MET A 45 -10.82 9.49 18.22
C MET A 45 -11.89 10.09 17.31
N LEU A 46 -12.11 9.52 16.13
CA LEU A 46 -13.19 9.93 15.21
C LEU A 46 -14.56 9.68 15.84
N TYR A 47 -14.74 8.56 16.53
CA TYR A 47 -15.97 8.21 17.25
C TYR A 47 -16.26 9.25 18.35
N PHE A 48 -15.31 9.51 19.26
CA PHE A 48 -15.50 10.49 20.32
C PHE A 48 -15.68 11.91 19.77
N HIS A 49 -14.96 12.26 18.71
CA HIS A 49 -15.10 13.54 18.03
C HIS A 49 -16.51 13.71 17.46
N SER A 50 -17.14 12.65 16.93
CA SER A 50 -18.45 12.74 16.28
C SER A 50 -19.58 13.21 17.22
N TYR A 51 -19.50 12.91 18.52
CA TYR A 51 -20.44 13.42 19.53
C TYR A 51 -20.25 14.91 19.85
N LYS A 52 -19.01 15.40 19.78
CA LYS A 52 -18.68 16.80 20.10
C LYS A 52 -18.84 17.72 18.89
N ASN A 53 -18.45 17.22 17.72
CA ASN A 53 -18.38 17.94 16.45
C ASN A 53 -18.88 17.01 15.34
N PRO A 54 -20.21 16.86 15.20
CA PRO A 54 -20.80 15.99 14.19
C PRO A 54 -20.54 16.52 12.76
N GLY A 55 -20.57 15.62 11.77
CA GLY A 55 -20.55 15.98 10.35
C GLY A 55 -19.24 15.66 9.61
N LEU A 56 -18.21 15.13 10.28
CA LEU A 56 -17.03 14.60 9.60
C LEU A 56 -17.41 13.35 8.80
N VAL A 57 -17.17 13.38 7.49
CA VAL A 57 -17.38 12.26 6.57
C VAL A 57 -16.08 11.98 5.83
N ILE A 58 -15.64 10.73 5.88
CA ILE A 58 -14.47 10.22 5.18
C ILE A 58 -14.96 9.32 4.04
N ASP A 59 -14.74 9.76 2.81
CA ASP A 59 -15.17 9.06 1.60
C ASP A 59 -14.11 8.07 1.14
N VAL A 60 -14.39 6.78 1.35
CA VAL A 60 -13.51 5.67 0.92
C VAL A 60 -13.60 5.45 -0.59
N VAL A 61 -14.73 5.72 -1.24
CA VAL A 61 -14.92 5.51 -2.68
C VAL A 61 -14.02 6.43 -3.49
N ALA A 62 -13.90 7.69 -3.05
CA ALA A 62 -12.97 8.66 -3.66
C ALA A 62 -11.51 8.17 -3.59
N ASP A 63 -11.11 7.51 -2.49
CA ASP A 63 -9.77 6.96 -2.32
C ASP A 63 -9.52 5.71 -3.18
N VAL A 64 -10.51 4.81 -3.28
CA VAL A 64 -10.41 3.64 -4.20
C VAL A 64 -10.23 4.09 -5.64
N ARG A 65 -11.00 5.10 -6.07
CA ARG A 65 -10.84 5.70 -7.40
C ARG A 65 -9.45 6.29 -7.57
N ALA A 66 -8.99 7.09 -6.61
CA ALA A 66 -7.66 7.72 -6.66
C ALA A 66 -6.54 6.68 -6.81
N MET A 67 -6.55 5.62 -5.99
CA MET A 67 -5.53 4.57 -6.08
C MET A 67 -5.58 3.80 -7.41
N ASN A 68 -6.77 3.42 -7.87
CA ASN A 68 -6.91 2.73 -9.16
C ASN A 68 -6.44 3.63 -10.32
N ASP A 69 -6.76 4.92 -10.27
CA ASP A 69 -6.31 5.91 -11.24
C ASP A 69 -4.77 6.02 -11.27
N GLU A 70 -4.08 5.91 -10.13
CA GLU A 70 -2.60 5.85 -10.09
C GLU A 70 -2.05 4.69 -10.94
N SER A 71 -2.67 3.51 -10.86
CA SER A 71 -2.24 2.35 -11.65
C SER A 71 -2.57 2.50 -13.14
N ILE A 72 -3.77 3.00 -13.47
CA ILE A 72 -4.22 3.20 -14.86
C ILE A 72 -3.38 4.25 -15.58
N LYS A 73 -2.99 5.33 -14.89
CA LYS A 73 -2.14 6.40 -15.46
C LYS A 73 -0.78 5.88 -15.92
N VAL A 74 -0.29 4.76 -15.36
CA VAL A 74 0.97 4.12 -15.78
C VAL A 74 0.75 3.31 -17.06
N GLN A 75 0.65 4.03 -18.17
CA GLN A 75 0.51 3.46 -19.52
C GLN A 75 1.82 2.83 -20.02
N ARG A 76 1.70 1.77 -20.81
CA ARG A 76 2.83 1.14 -21.51
C ARG A 76 3.58 2.19 -22.37
N PRO A 77 4.93 2.17 -22.42
CA PRO A 77 5.85 1.14 -21.94
C PRO A 77 6.23 1.23 -20.45
N LYS A 78 5.70 2.20 -19.69
CA LYS A 78 5.97 2.32 -18.26
C LYS A 78 5.46 1.08 -17.52
N LYS A 79 6.14 0.75 -16.42
CA LYS A 79 5.97 -0.48 -15.65
C LYS A 79 5.52 -0.16 -14.24
N THR A 80 4.78 -1.05 -13.60
CA THR A 80 4.49 -0.98 -12.16
C THR A 80 5.17 -2.12 -11.42
N GLY A 81 5.68 -1.82 -10.23
CA GLY A 81 6.26 -2.81 -9.32
C GLY A 81 5.55 -2.76 -7.98
N ILE A 82 5.28 -3.93 -7.39
CA ILE A 82 4.66 -4.05 -6.06
C ILE A 82 5.61 -4.76 -5.10
N ILE A 83 5.81 -4.17 -3.93
CA ILE A 83 6.51 -4.78 -2.80
C ILE A 83 5.51 -4.83 -1.65
N ILE A 84 5.17 -6.05 -1.21
CA ILE A 84 4.13 -6.26 -0.20
C ILE A 84 4.75 -6.99 0.99
N LEU A 85 4.72 -6.32 2.15
CA LEU A 85 5.15 -6.87 3.43
C LEU A 85 3.89 -7.28 4.19
N GLY A 86 3.70 -8.58 4.43
CA GLY A 86 2.50 -9.13 5.05
C GLY A 86 1.38 -9.50 4.06
N GLY A 87 0.13 -9.37 4.50
CA GLY A 87 -1.08 -9.81 3.78
C GLY A 87 -2.27 -8.86 3.98
N GLY A 88 -3.48 -9.42 3.98
CA GLY A 88 -4.72 -8.70 4.30
C GLY A 88 -5.10 -7.60 3.31
N VAL A 89 -5.77 -6.57 3.82
CA VAL A 89 -6.32 -5.47 3.00
C VAL A 89 -5.23 -4.80 2.16
N ALA A 90 -4.04 -4.55 2.73
CA ALA A 90 -2.94 -3.92 2.01
C ALA A 90 -2.51 -4.73 0.78
N LYS A 91 -2.35 -6.06 0.93
CA LYS A 91 -2.02 -6.95 -0.19
C LYS A 91 -3.09 -6.88 -1.28
N HIS A 92 -4.34 -7.13 -0.89
CA HIS A 92 -5.44 -7.21 -1.85
C HIS A 92 -5.65 -5.88 -2.58
N HIS A 93 -5.63 -4.76 -1.85
CA HIS A 93 -5.91 -3.44 -2.42
C HIS A 93 -4.87 -3.04 -3.47
N ILE A 94 -3.58 -3.23 -3.19
CA ILE A 94 -2.49 -2.95 -4.14
C ILE A 94 -2.58 -3.84 -5.39
N CYS A 95 -2.82 -5.15 -5.20
CA CYS A 95 -2.98 -6.08 -6.31
C CYS A 95 -4.22 -5.75 -7.16
N ASN A 96 -5.35 -5.41 -6.53
CA ASN A 96 -6.59 -5.03 -7.22
C ASN A 96 -6.47 -3.71 -7.98
N SER A 97 -5.66 -2.77 -7.48
CA SER A 97 -5.32 -1.56 -8.23
C SER A 97 -4.60 -1.89 -9.54
N ASN A 98 -3.65 -2.83 -9.50
CA ASN A 98 -2.89 -3.24 -10.68
C ASN A 98 -3.71 -4.09 -11.65
N LEU A 99 -4.78 -4.76 -11.20
CA LEU A 99 -5.74 -5.41 -12.10
C LEU A 99 -6.29 -4.42 -13.15
N MET A 100 -6.52 -3.17 -12.76
CA MET A 100 -7.07 -2.13 -13.65
C MET A 100 -6.16 -1.78 -14.83
N ARG A 101 -4.88 -2.18 -14.78
CA ARG A 101 -3.90 -2.02 -15.87
C ARG A 101 -3.44 -3.36 -16.46
N ASN A 102 -4.20 -4.44 -16.23
CA ASN A 102 -3.88 -5.81 -16.62
C ASN A 102 -2.62 -6.37 -15.95
N GLY A 103 -2.37 -5.97 -14.71
CA GLY A 103 -1.38 -6.58 -13.82
C GLY A 103 -0.15 -5.74 -13.56
N ALA A 104 0.51 -6.03 -12.44
CA ALA A 104 1.84 -5.51 -12.10
C ALA A 104 2.93 -6.25 -12.88
N ASP A 105 3.98 -5.52 -13.26
CA ASP A 105 5.11 -6.07 -14.03
C ASP A 105 6.18 -6.74 -13.16
N PHE A 106 6.29 -6.29 -11.91
CA PHE A 106 7.20 -6.84 -10.92
C PHE A 106 6.46 -7.01 -9.60
N ALA A 107 6.68 -8.13 -8.90
CA ALA A 107 6.05 -8.38 -7.61
C ALA A 107 7.00 -9.10 -6.65
N VAL A 108 7.12 -8.57 -5.43
CA VAL A 108 7.85 -9.19 -4.32
C VAL A 108 6.93 -9.23 -3.11
N PHE A 109 6.65 -10.43 -2.61
CA PHE A 109 5.88 -10.66 -1.39
C PHE A 109 6.81 -11.16 -0.29
N VAL A 110 6.73 -10.55 0.89
CA VAL A 110 7.44 -11.02 2.10
C VAL A 110 6.39 -11.22 3.18
N ASN A 111 6.01 -12.47 3.45
CA ASN A 111 5.01 -12.78 4.46
C ASN A 111 5.16 -14.21 5.00
N THR A 112 4.42 -14.51 6.06
CA THR A 112 4.46 -15.80 6.76
C THR A 112 3.24 -16.68 6.46
N ALA A 113 2.27 -16.18 5.70
CA ALA A 113 0.99 -16.84 5.45
C ALA A 113 1.13 -18.00 4.47
N GLN A 114 0.32 -19.04 4.69
CA GLN A 114 0.37 -20.32 3.98
C GLN A 114 -0.86 -20.50 3.09
N GLU A 115 -0.73 -21.23 1.99
CA GLU A 115 -1.80 -21.35 0.99
C GLU A 115 -2.94 -22.31 1.38
N PHE A 116 -2.72 -23.20 2.36
CA PHE A 116 -3.63 -24.32 2.64
C PHE A 116 -5.02 -23.89 3.14
N ASP A 117 -5.14 -22.68 3.68
CA ASP A 117 -6.40 -22.14 4.21
C ASP A 117 -7.22 -21.39 3.15
N GLY A 118 -6.72 -21.28 1.91
CA GLY A 118 -7.38 -20.57 0.81
C GLY A 118 -7.47 -19.05 1.03
N SER A 119 -6.68 -18.48 1.93
CA SER A 119 -6.68 -17.05 2.19
C SER A 119 -5.96 -16.23 1.11
N ASP A 120 -6.48 -15.04 0.79
CA ASP A 120 -5.75 -14.09 -0.07
C ASP A 120 -4.38 -13.76 0.53
N SER A 121 -4.25 -13.66 1.86
CA SER A 121 -2.96 -13.45 2.52
C SER A 121 -1.93 -14.53 2.18
N GLY A 122 -2.35 -15.80 2.24
CA GLY A 122 -1.51 -16.98 2.01
C GLY A 122 -1.23 -17.29 0.54
N ALA A 123 -2.10 -16.83 -0.36
CA ALA A 123 -2.02 -17.10 -1.80
C ALA A 123 -0.62 -16.84 -2.39
N ARG A 124 -0.14 -17.79 -3.22
CA ARG A 124 1.07 -17.64 -4.02
C ARG A 124 0.90 -16.57 -5.10
N PRO A 125 1.98 -15.96 -5.60
CA PRO A 125 1.87 -14.97 -6.68
C PRO A 125 1.21 -15.51 -7.95
N ASP A 126 1.34 -16.82 -8.23
CA ASP A 126 0.71 -17.47 -9.39
C ASP A 126 -0.82 -17.37 -9.35
N GLU A 127 -1.43 -17.32 -8.16
CA GLU A 127 -2.86 -17.04 -8.04
C GLU A 127 -3.16 -15.60 -8.49
N ALA A 128 -2.36 -14.62 -8.10
CA ALA A 128 -2.55 -13.24 -8.56
C ALA A 128 -2.35 -13.10 -10.09
N VAL A 129 -1.54 -13.96 -10.71
CA VAL A 129 -1.42 -14.04 -12.18
C VAL A 129 -2.72 -14.54 -12.81
N SER A 130 -3.38 -15.56 -12.23
CA SER A 130 -4.63 -16.11 -12.78
C SER A 130 -5.77 -15.08 -12.82
N TRP A 131 -5.79 -14.16 -11.85
CA TRP A 131 -6.73 -13.04 -11.80
C TRP A 131 -6.35 -11.86 -12.71
N GLY A 132 -5.14 -11.82 -13.27
CA GLY A 132 -4.62 -10.66 -14.00
C GLY A 132 -4.17 -9.50 -13.10
N LYS A 133 -3.99 -9.74 -11.79
CA LYS A 133 -3.42 -8.76 -10.83
C LYS A 133 -1.89 -8.64 -10.99
N ILE A 134 -1.25 -9.67 -11.54
CA ILE A 134 0.16 -9.70 -11.98
C ILE A 134 0.19 -10.13 -13.45
N THR A 135 1.10 -9.58 -14.26
CA THR A 135 1.19 -9.93 -15.68
C THR A 135 1.75 -11.34 -15.89
N MET A 136 1.38 -12.00 -16.99
CA MET A 136 1.88 -13.35 -17.31
C MET A 136 3.39 -13.41 -17.57
N ASP A 137 4.01 -12.30 -17.99
CA ASP A 137 5.44 -12.19 -18.26
C ASP A 137 6.27 -11.81 -17.02
N ALA A 138 5.61 -11.52 -15.89
CA ALA A 138 6.28 -11.18 -14.65
C ALA A 138 7.05 -12.39 -14.07
N LYS A 139 8.07 -12.09 -13.25
CA LYS A 139 8.80 -13.08 -12.45
C LYS A 139 8.57 -12.80 -10.97
N PRO A 140 7.36 -13.07 -10.45
CA PRO A 140 7.02 -12.71 -9.07
C PRO A 140 7.77 -13.60 -8.07
N VAL A 141 8.12 -13.05 -6.92
CA VAL A 141 8.83 -13.77 -5.85
C VAL A 141 8.06 -13.65 -4.54
N LYS A 142 7.90 -14.77 -3.83
CA LYS A 142 7.38 -14.82 -2.46
C LYS A 142 8.44 -15.38 -1.52
N CYS A 143 8.81 -14.61 -0.50
CA CYS A 143 9.69 -15.03 0.58
C CYS A 143 8.84 -15.38 1.81
N TYR A 144 8.88 -16.64 2.24
CA TYR A 144 8.21 -17.14 3.44
C TYR A 144 9.06 -16.83 4.67
N VAL A 145 9.00 -15.59 5.15
CA VAL A 145 9.87 -15.08 6.20
C VAL A 145 9.23 -13.87 6.88
N ASP A 146 9.56 -13.66 8.15
CA ASP A 146 9.19 -12.45 8.86
C ASP A 146 9.83 -11.21 8.19
N ALA A 147 9.02 -10.18 7.96
CA ALA A 147 9.46 -8.95 7.30
C ALA A 147 10.56 -8.23 8.10
N THR A 148 10.56 -8.34 9.44
CA THR A 148 11.59 -7.73 10.30
C THR A 148 13.00 -8.29 10.05
N ILE A 149 13.08 -9.53 9.56
CA ILE A 149 14.36 -10.17 9.19
C ILE A 149 14.74 -9.80 7.76
N ALA A 150 13.82 -10.00 6.81
CA ALA A 150 14.15 -9.90 5.39
C ALA A 150 14.17 -8.46 4.87
N PHE A 151 13.27 -7.60 5.33
CA PHE A 151 13.10 -6.27 4.74
C PHE A 151 14.31 -5.36 4.95
N PRO A 152 14.97 -5.31 6.13
CA PRO A 152 16.21 -4.53 6.29
C PRO A 152 17.32 -4.99 5.32
N LEU A 153 17.46 -6.30 5.09
CA LEU A 153 18.44 -6.85 4.15
C LEU A 153 18.11 -6.49 2.70
N ILE A 154 16.83 -6.57 2.32
CA ILE A 154 16.35 -6.15 1.00
C ILE A 154 16.68 -4.66 0.79
N VAL A 155 16.33 -3.79 1.74
CA VAL A 155 16.63 -2.35 1.67
C VAL A 155 18.13 -2.11 1.54
N ALA A 156 18.96 -2.79 2.34
CA ALA A 156 20.42 -2.64 2.31
C ALA A 156 21.01 -3.03 0.94
N GLN A 157 20.50 -4.09 0.31
CA GLN A 157 21.03 -4.60 -0.97
C GLN A 157 20.36 -3.99 -2.21
N THR A 158 19.29 -3.22 -2.06
CA THR A 158 18.56 -2.59 -3.17
C THR A 158 18.50 -1.08 -3.02
N PHE A 159 17.51 -0.55 -2.30
CA PHE A 159 17.24 0.89 -2.17
C PHE A 159 18.45 1.66 -1.66
N LYS A 160 19.14 1.18 -0.62
CA LYS A 160 20.25 1.89 0.01
C LYS A 160 21.58 1.75 -0.74
N LYS A 161 21.83 0.61 -1.39
CA LYS A 161 23.15 0.23 -1.94
C LYS A 161 23.77 1.30 -2.83
N ASN A 162 22.96 1.97 -3.64
CA ASN A 162 23.38 3.03 -4.56
C ASN A 162 22.61 4.35 -4.32
N PHE A 163 22.06 4.55 -3.12
CA PHE A 163 21.29 5.75 -2.81
C PHE A 163 22.20 6.96 -2.66
N VAL A 164 21.99 7.96 -3.52
CA VAL A 164 22.56 9.30 -3.38
C VAL A 164 21.41 10.24 -3.02
N PRO A 165 21.48 10.98 -1.89
CA PRO A 165 20.48 11.98 -1.55
C PRO A 165 20.34 12.99 -2.68
N ARG A 166 19.10 13.38 -3.01
CA ARG A 166 18.87 14.52 -3.91
C ARG A 166 19.10 15.80 -3.08
N GLU A 167 19.98 16.67 -3.57
CA GLU A 167 20.16 18.04 -3.06
C GLU A 167 18.91 18.89 -3.24
#